data_AF-A0A972PLY1-F1
#
_entry.id   AF-A0A972PLY1-F1
#
_cell.length_a   1.000
_cell.length_b   1.000
_cell.length_c   1.000
_cell.angle_alpha   90.00
_cell.angle_beta   90.00
_cell.angle_gamma   90.00
#
_symmetry.space_group_name_H-M   'P 1'
#
loop_
_entity.id
_entity.type
_entity.pdbx_description
1 polymer ?
#
loop_
_entity_poly.entity_id
_entity_poly.type
_entity_poly.pdbx_seq_one_letter_code
_entity_poly.pdbx_strand_id
1 'polypeptide(L)'
;MATIVVNPGKLHQELLNAGLPATSVSSDGRVDYSRELTQSEQTEAAAVIAAHSSALTTEEARIEAYLNSGISIQSMIFALWNKIMNSDATAADRIQAIMTAINATIN
;
A
#
# COMPACT_ATOMS: atom_id res chain seq x y z
N MET A 1 15.18 19.67 11.36
CA MET A 1 15.11 18.21 11.15
C MET A 1 14.09 17.98 10.06
N ALA A 2 14.50 17.46 8.90
CA ALA A 2 13.56 17.12 7.84
C ALA A 2 12.68 15.99 8.36
N THR A 3 11.39 16.23 8.51
CA THR A 3 10.41 15.19 8.81
C THR A 3 10.42 14.26 7.61
N ILE A 4 11.19 13.17 7.69
CA ILE A 4 11.13 12.13 6.67
C ILE A 4 9.76 11.49 6.89
N VAL A 5 8.79 11.88 6.05
CA VAL A 5 7.56 11.13 5.90
C VAL A 5 8.03 9.79 5.37
N VAL A 6 8.11 8.78 6.22
CA VAL A 6 8.38 7.39 5.84
C VAL A 6 7.04 6.69 5.79
N ASN A 7 6.82 5.85 4.78
CA ASN A 7 5.71 4.90 4.84
C ASN A 7 6.25 3.62 5.50
N PRO A 8 6.04 3.43 6.83
CA PRO A 8 6.68 2.34 7.56
C PRO A 8 6.25 0.96 7.07
N GLY A 9 4.98 0.82 6.65
CA GLY A 9 4.48 -0.44 6.10
C GLY A 9 5.18 -0.79 4.79
N LYS A 10 5.31 0.19 3.89
CA LYS A 10 6.01 0.01 2.62
C LYS A 10 7.50 -0.28 2.81
N LEU A 11 8.19 0.50 3.64
CA LEU A 11 9.61 0.29 3.93
C LEU A 11 9.86 -1.08 4.57
N HIS A 12 8.99 -1.52 5.49
CA HIS A 12 9.10 -2.85 6.08
C HIS A 12 8.99 -3.95 5.01
N GLN A 13 8.04 -3.83 4.09
CA GLN A 13 7.87 -4.78 2.99
C GLN A 13 9.06 -4.77 2.03
N GLU A 14 9.61 -3.61 1.69
CA GLU A 14 10.79 -3.46 0.83
C GLU A 14 12.02 -4.14 1.45
N LEU A 15 12.23 -3.98 2.76
CA LEU A 15 13.32 -4.64 3.49
C LEU A 15 13.16 -6.17 3.51
N LEU A 16 11.93 -6.67 3.73
CA LEU A 16 11.65 -8.11 3.69
C LEU A 16 11.87 -8.69 2.29
N ASN A 17 11.45 -7.98 1.24
CA ASN A 17 11.65 -8.41 -0.15
C ASN A 17 13.14 -8.43 -0.53
N ALA A 18 13.97 -7.58 0.07
CA ALA A 18 15.43 -7.61 -0.05
C ALA A 18 16.10 -8.73 0.78
N GLY A 19 15.32 -9.56 1.48
CA GLY A 19 15.83 -10.67 2.31
C GLY A 19 16.41 -10.21 3.64
N LEU A 20 16.16 -8.96 4.07
CA LEU A 20 16.68 -8.43 5.31
C LEU A 20 15.83 -8.88 6.51
N PRO A 21 16.46 -9.17 7.66
CA PRO A 21 15.77 -9.65 8.86
C PRO A 21 15.07 -8.51 9.63
N ALA A 22 14.33 -7.63 8.94
CA ALA A 22 13.60 -6.52 9.56
C ALA A 22 12.38 -7.04 10.34
N THR A 23 12.18 -6.55 11.57
CA THR A 23 11.05 -6.93 12.44
C THR A 23 10.00 -5.83 12.56
N SER A 24 10.44 -4.58 12.63
CA SER A 24 9.55 -3.42 12.70
C SER A 24 10.17 -2.20 12.06
N VAL A 25 9.31 -1.34 11.52
CA VAL A 25 9.70 -0.02 11.03
C VAL A 25 8.83 1.01 11.72
N SER A 26 9.47 1.99 12.34
CA SER A 26 8.83 3.09 13.03
C SER A 26 8.50 4.22 12.05
N SER A 27 7.51 5.06 12.39
CA SER A 27 7.06 6.19 11.57
C SER A 27 8.13 7.28 11.38
N ASP A 28 9.19 7.26 12.20
CA ASP A 28 10.38 8.12 12.07
C ASP A 28 11.45 7.53 11.13
N GLY A 29 11.22 6.34 10.56
CA GLY A 29 12.16 5.64 9.69
C GLY A 29 13.14 4.73 10.41
N ARG A 30 13.06 4.59 11.75
CA ARG A 30 13.89 3.61 12.46
C ARG A 30 13.46 2.19 12.10
N VAL A 31 14.42 1.35 11.71
CA VAL A 31 14.22 -0.07 11.42
C VAL A 31 14.81 -0.89 12.56
N ASP A 32 14.00 -1.76 13.15
CA ASP A 32 14.46 -2.76 14.11
C ASP A 32 14.63 -4.10 13.38
N TYR A 33 15.72 -4.82 13.68
CA TYR A 33 16.09 -6.10 13.05
C TYR A 33 16.07 -7.23 14.08
N SER A 34 15.80 -8.46 13.64
CA SER A 34 15.74 -9.63 14.55
C SER A 34 17.12 -10.10 15.03
N ARG A 35 18.19 -9.69 14.34
CA ARG A 35 19.59 -9.93 14.68
C ARG A 35 20.46 -8.82 14.11
N GLU A 36 21.72 -8.80 14.54
CA GLU A 36 22.72 -7.94 13.89
C GLU A 36 22.88 -8.32 12.41
N LEU A 37 22.96 -7.27 11.59
CA LEU A 37 23.16 -7.37 10.15
C LEU A 37 24.64 -7.59 9.84
N THR A 38 24.91 -8.47 8.89
CA THR A 38 26.24 -8.61 8.28
C THR A 38 26.60 -7.35 7.47
N GLN A 39 27.89 -7.16 7.16
CA GLN A 39 28.35 -5.98 6.40
C GLN A 39 27.63 -5.82 5.04
N SER A 40 27.35 -6.94 4.35
CA SER A 40 26.59 -6.95 3.10
C SER A 40 25.14 -6.53 3.31
N GLU A 41 24.49 -7.07 4.34
CA GLU A 41 23.11 -6.71 4.68
C GLU A 41 22.97 -5.25 5.12
N GLN A 42 23.97 -4.69 5.81
CA GLN A 42 23.98 -3.26 6.15
C GLN A 42 24.05 -2.38 4.90
N THR A 43 24.85 -2.80 3.91
CA THR A 43 24.97 -2.09 2.62
C THR A 43 23.66 -2.16 1.85
N GLU A 44 23.04 -3.35 1.81
CA GLU A 44 21.74 -3.56 1.16
C GLU A 44 20.63 -2.76 1.85
N ALA A 45 20.57 -2.81 3.19
CA ALA A 45 19.61 -2.04 3.96
C ALA A 45 19.74 -0.53 3.72
N ALA A 46 20.96 -0.01 3.67
CA ALA A 46 21.21 1.39 3.35
C ALA A 46 20.74 1.74 1.92
N ALA A 47 20.94 0.84 0.95
CA ALA A 47 20.46 1.02 -0.41
C ALA A 47 18.92 1.02 -0.50
N VAL A 48 18.25 0.10 0.21
CA VAL A 48 16.78 0.03 0.28
C VAL A 48 16.21 1.30 0.93
N ILE A 49 16.79 1.73 2.06
CA ILE A 49 16.35 2.95 2.75
C ILE A 49 16.59 4.19 1.88
N ALA A 50 17.71 4.27 1.16
CA ALA A 50 18.01 5.39 0.26
C ALA A 50 17.08 5.42 -0.98
N ALA A 51 16.67 4.25 -1.47
CA ALA A 51 15.71 4.11 -2.57
C ALA A 51 14.25 4.26 -2.12
N HIS A 52 13.99 4.23 -0.80
CA HIS A 52 12.64 4.32 -0.26
C HIS A 52 11.97 5.62 -0.67
N SER A 53 10.85 5.49 -1.38
CA SER A 53 9.94 6.59 -1.63
C SER A 53 8.71 6.39 -0.76
N SER A 54 8.43 7.38 0.08
CA SER A 54 7.21 7.43 0.88
C SER A 54 5.96 7.76 0.07
N ALA A 55 6.13 8.16 -1.19
CA ALA A 55 5.01 8.25 -2.12
C ALA A 55 4.48 6.84 -2.38
N LEU A 56 3.18 6.68 -2.17
CA LEU A 56 2.44 5.55 -2.71
C LEU A 56 2.54 5.60 -4.23
N THR A 57 2.67 4.45 -4.86
CA THR A 57 2.39 4.36 -6.29
C THR A 57 0.94 4.77 -6.55
N THR A 58 0.63 5.22 -7.77
CA THR A 58 -0.73 5.56 -8.17
C THR A 58 -1.71 4.42 -7.86
N GLU A 59 -1.29 3.17 -8.04
CA GLU A 59 -2.12 2.01 -7.78
C GLU A 59 -2.36 1.77 -6.28
N GLU A 60 -1.32 1.89 -5.45
CA GLU A 60 -1.47 1.80 -3.99
C GLU A 60 -2.35 2.93 -3.44
N ALA A 61 -2.18 4.15 -3.95
CA ALA A 61 -3.02 5.29 -3.59
C ALA A 61 -4.49 5.06 -3.97
N ARG A 62 -4.76 4.42 -5.13
CA ARG A 62 -6.12 4.04 -5.55
C ARG A 62 -6.71 2.99 -4.62
N ILE A 63 -5.96 1.93 -4.29
CA ILE A 63 -6.42 0.87 -3.38
C ILE A 63 -6.76 1.45 -2.01
N GLU A 64 -5.88 2.31 -1.46
CA GLU A 64 -6.12 2.98 -0.19
C GLU A 64 -7.35 3.90 -0.25
N ALA A 65 -7.50 4.69 -1.32
CA ALA A 65 -8.65 5.58 -1.49
C ALA A 65 -9.98 4.81 -1.62
N TYR A 66 -9.98 3.65 -2.29
CA TYR A 66 -11.14 2.76 -2.36
C TYR A 66 -11.52 2.24 -0.97
N LEU A 67 -10.54 1.75 -0.20
CA LEU A 67 -10.76 1.26 1.17
C LEU A 67 -11.30 2.37 2.08
N ASN A 68 -10.71 3.57 2.02
CA ASN A 68 -11.16 4.75 2.78
C ASN A 68 -12.58 5.20 2.39
N SER A 69 -13.02 4.90 1.17
CA SER A 69 -14.38 5.16 0.70
C SER A 69 -15.36 4.02 1.00
N GLY A 70 -14.95 3.04 1.81
CA GLY A 70 -15.76 1.88 2.20
C GLY A 70 -15.90 0.81 1.11
N ILE A 71 -15.12 0.89 0.04
CA ILE A 71 -15.11 -0.11 -1.04
C ILE A 71 -14.08 -1.17 -0.70
N SER A 72 -14.57 -2.29 -0.15
CA SER A 72 -13.76 -3.49 0.00
C SER A 72 -13.77 -4.33 -1.28
N ILE A 73 -12.76 -5.17 -1.45
CA ILE A 73 -12.70 -6.16 -2.54
C ILE A 73 -13.93 -7.09 -2.51
N GLN A 74 -14.38 -7.49 -1.32
CA GLN A 74 -15.57 -8.32 -1.15
C GLN A 74 -16.82 -7.61 -1.68
N SER A 75 -17.00 -6.32 -1.35
CA SER A 75 -18.11 -5.51 -1.86
C SER A 75 -18.08 -5.40 -3.38
N MET A 76 -16.90 -5.25 -3.99
CA MET A 76 -16.75 -5.25 -5.45
C MET A 76 -17.14 -6.60 -6.06
N ILE A 77 -16.67 -7.72 -5.49
CA ILE A 77 -16.98 -9.06 -5.98
C ILE A 77 -18.48 -9.33 -5.91
N PHE A 78 -19.13 -9.03 -4.79
CA PHE A 78 -20.58 -9.23 -4.64
C PHE A 78 -21.39 -8.34 -5.59
N ALA A 79 -20.97 -7.08 -5.79
CA ALA A 79 -21.63 -6.19 -6.72
C ALA A 79 -21.53 -6.69 -8.17
N LEU A 80 -20.35 -7.16 -8.59
CA LEU A 80 -20.14 -7.75 -9.92
C LEU A 80 -20.94 -9.05 -10.09
N TRP A 81 -20.93 -9.91 -9.08
CA TRP A 81 -21.72 -11.14 -9.08
C TRP A 81 -23.22 -10.86 -9.24
N ASN A 82 -23.78 -9.93 -8.46
CA ASN A 82 -25.20 -9.57 -8.57
C ASN A 82 -25.54 -8.95 -9.94
N LYS A 83 -24.66 -8.13 -10.50
CA LYS A 83 -24.85 -7.58 -11.85
C LYS A 83 -24.91 -8.66 -12.92
N ILE A 84 -24.04 -9.67 -12.84
CA ILE A 84 -23.96 -10.76 -13.82
C ILE A 84 -25.08 -11.77 -13.62
N MET A 85 -25.29 -12.22 -12.38
CA MET A 85 -26.16 -13.36 -12.08
C MET A 85 -27.61 -12.96 -11.86
N ASN A 86 -27.84 -11.78 -11.27
CA ASN A 86 -29.18 -11.31 -10.90
C ASN A 86 -29.65 -10.14 -11.78
N SER A 87 -28.84 -9.69 -12.75
CA SER A 87 -29.08 -8.49 -13.55
C SER A 87 -29.28 -7.21 -12.71
N ASP A 88 -28.86 -7.22 -11.44
CA ASP A 88 -28.95 -6.07 -10.54
C ASP A 88 -27.62 -5.32 -10.52
N ALA A 89 -27.59 -4.22 -11.28
CA ALA A 89 -26.42 -3.37 -11.38
C ALA A 89 -26.32 -2.32 -10.25
N THR A 90 -27.30 -2.20 -9.35
CA THR A 90 -27.42 -1.08 -8.40
C THR A 90 -26.16 -0.87 -7.57
N ALA A 91 -25.65 -1.95 -6.97
CA ALA A 91 -24.43 -1.90 -6.15
C ALA A 91 -23.18 -1.63 -6.99
N ALA A 92 -23.11 -2.21 -8.20
CA ALA A 92 -21.97 -2.06 -9.10
C ALA A 92 -21.88 -0.63 -9.63
N ASP A 93 -22.99 -0.02 -10.02
CA ASP A 93 -23.02 1.34 -10.55
C ASP A 93 -22.69 2.36 -9.46
N ARG A 94 -23.15 2.13 -8.22
CA ARG A 94 -22.75 2.95 -7.06
C ARG A 94 -21.24 2.88 -6.80
N ILE A 95 -20.67 1.67 -6.77
CA ILE A 95 -19.23 1.48 -6.57
C ILE A 95 -18.46 2.12 -7.72
N GLN A 96 -18.91 1.94 -8.97
CA GLN A 96 -18.27 2.52 -10.14
C GLN A 96 -18.27 4.06 -10.11
N ALA A 97 -19.35 4.70 -9.66
CA ALA A 97 -19.42 6.14 -9.52
C ALA A 97 -18.37 6.67 -8.52
N ILE A 98 -18.24 6.01 -7.37
CA ILE A 98 -17.24 6.36 -6.34
C ILE A 98 -15.82 6.14 -6.87
N MET A 99 -15.54 4.99 -7.51
CA MET A 99 -14.23 4.71 -8.11
C MET A 99 -13.87 5.74 -9.18
N THR A 100 -14.84 6.19 -9.98
CA THR A 100 -14.63 7.23 -11.00
C THR A 100 -14.23 8.56 -10.38
N ALA A 101 -14.92 8.98 -9.31
CA ALA A 101 -14.60 10.20 -8.58
C ALA A 101 -13.19 10.15 -7.97
N ILE A 102 -12.82 9.01 -7.35
CA ILE A 102 -11.48 8.79 -6.77
C ILE A 102 -10.40 8.84 -7.86
N ASN A 103 -10.62 8.16 -8.98
CA ASN A 103 -9.65 8.12 -10.07
C ASN A 103 -9.43 9.49 -10.72
N ALA A 104 -10.44 10.34 -10.72
CA ALA A 104 -10.30 11.73 -11.18
C ALA A 104 -9.39 12.58 -10.27
N THR A 105 -9.19 12.18 -9.01
CA THR A 105 -8.32 12.90 -8.04
C THR A 105 -6.89 12.36 -7.98
N ILE A 106 -6.64 11.15 -8.48
CA ILE A 106 -5.36 10.45 -8.40
C ILE A 106 -4.59 10.47 -9.76
N ASN A 107 -5.25 10.91 -10.84
CA ASN A 107 -4.66 11.05 -12.19
C ASN A 107 -3.80 12.30 -12.36
#